data_AF-A0A2H0Z8K1-F1
#
_entry.id   AF-A0A2H0Z8K1-F1
#
_cell.length_a   1.000
_cell.length_b   1.000
_cell.length_c   1.000
_cell.angle_alpha   90.00
_cell.angle_beta   90.00
_cell.angle_gamma   90.00
#
_symmetry.space_group_name_H-M   'P 1'
#
loop_
_entity.id
_entity.type
_entity.pdbx_description
1 polymer ?
#
loop_
_entity_poly.entity_id
_entity_poly.type
_entity_poly.pdbx_seq_one_letter_code
_entity_poly.pdbx_strand_id
1 'polypeptide(L)'
;MKLLKFGGSSIASAERIKNVIEIIKSSLKKDKELAVVFSAYHSVTDKLVAASHLAAEGNANYLDNLKELENRHLAIAKELISVSKQSSALANIKFQLNELDDILHGVFLIKELSLKTLDYILSFGERLSAYTISEILNDKKIANNFLDARSVIKTDAQFGNARVLFDLTNKNIQKYFAANKKLQIVTGYIASTIENETTTLGRGGSDFTASIIGAALNAKEIEIWTDVDGVLTANPQKV
;
A
#
# COMPACT_ATOMS: atom_id res chain seq x y z
N MET A 1 -16.72 -13.05 4.44
CA MET A 1 -15.78 -11.92 4.45
C MET A 1 -16.25 -10.78 3.56
N LYS A 2 -15.96 -9.53 3.97
CA LYS A 2 -16.11 -8.29 3.19
C LYS A 2 -14.72 -7.67 2.96
N LEU A 3 -14.52 -7.02 1.81
CA LEU A 3 -13.31 -6.25 1.51
C LEU A 3 -13.62 -4.79 1.31
N LEU A 4 -12.78 -3.93 1.86
CA LEU A 4 -12.76 -2.50 1.56
C LEU A 4 -11.44 -2.16 0.87
N LYS A 5 -11.48 -1.28 -0.12
CA LYS A 5 -10.28 -0.69 -0.71
C LYS A 5 -10.35 0.81 -0.60
N PHE A 6 -9.30 1.43 -0.08
CA PHE A 6 -9.16 2.89 -0.05
C PHE A 6 -8.08 3.38 -1.02
N GLY A 7 -8.45 4.31 -1.89
CA GLY A 7 -7.53 4.99 -2.81
C GLY A 7 -6.65 6.02 -2.10
N GLY A 8 -5.59 6.48 -2.78
CA GLY A 8 -4.65 7.42 -2.19
C GLY A 8 -5.27 8.75 -1.77
N SER A 9 -6.27 9.26 -2.51
CA SER A 9 -7.01 10.46 -2.13
C SER A 9 -7.86 10.27 -0.87
N SER A 10 -8.33 9.05 -0.60
CA SER A 10 -9.08 8.70 0.62
C SER A 10 -8.21 8.67 1.88
N ILE A 11 -6.89 8.60 1.74
CA ILE A 11 -5.92 8.54 2.86
C ILE A 11 -4.86 9.64 2.74
N ALA A 12 -5.15 10.72 2.01
CA ALA A 12 -4.15 11.74 1.69
C ALA A 12 -3.66 12.57 2.88
N SER A 13 -4.47 12.65 3.96
CA SER A 13 -4.22 13.46 5.15
C SER A 13 -4.69 12.74 6.42
N ALA A 14 -4.24 13.24 7.57
CA ALA A 14 -4.61 12.68 8.86
C ALA A 14 -6.13 12.73 9.13
N GLU A 15 -6.79 13.82 8.74
CA GLU A 15 -8.25 13.96 8.81
C GLU A 15 -8.97 12.88 7.99
N ARG A 16 -8.53 12.67 6.74
CA ARG A 16 -9.13 11.64 5.87
C ARG A 16 -8.92 10.24 6.41
N ILE A 17 -7.75 9.97 6.99
CA ILE A 17 -7.47 8.70 7.68
C ILE A 17 -8.41 8.53 8.89
N LYS A 18 -8.68 9.58 9.68
CA LYS A 18 -9.68 9.53 10.77
C LYS A 18 -11.05 9.11 10.24
N ASN A 19 -11.50 9.67 9.11
CA ASN A 19 -12.78 9.29 8.48
C ASN A 19 -12.79 7.83 8.03
N VAL A 20 -11.71 7.37 7.39
CA VAL A 20 -11.55 5.96 6.99
C VAL A 20 -11.62 5.02 8.20
N ILE A 21 -11.02 5.38 9.33
CA ILE A 21 -11.07 4.59 10.55
C ILE A 21 -12.52 4.44 11.05
N GLU A 22 -13.35 5.49 10.96
CA GLU A 22 -14.77 5.40 11.33
C GLU A 22 -15.58 4.51 10.39
N ILE A 23 -15.26 4.50 9.09
CA ILE A 23 -15.84 3.57 8.10
C ILE A 23 -15.48 2.12 8.46
N ILE A 24 -14.21 1.86 8.78
CA ILE A 24 -13.73 0.53 9.18
C ILE A 24 -14.43 0.08 10.47
N LYS A 25 -14.49 0.93 11.49
CA LYS A 25 -15.21 0.63 12.75
C LYS A 25 -16.67 0.29 12.50
N SER A 26 -17.34 1.06 11.65
CA SER A 26 -18.75 0.83 11.31
C SER A 26 -18.95 -0.49 10.58
N SER A 27 -18.03 -0.86 9.69
CA SER A 27 -18.04 -2.14 8.97
C SER A 27 -17.79 -3.32 9.91
N LEU A 28 -16.83 -3.21 10.84
CA LEU A 28 -16.55 -4.26 11.85
C LEU A 28 -17.72 -4.56 12.78
N LYS A 29 -18.64 -3.61 13.00
CA LYS A 29 -19.88 -3.86 13.78
C LYS A 29 -20.88 -4.74 13.03
N LYS A 30 -20.85 -4.72 11.70
CA LYS A 30 -21.79 -5.45 10.83
C LYS A 30 -21.22 -6.79 10.37
N ASP A 31 -19.93 -6.80 10.04
CA ASP A 31 -19.25 -7.94 9.42
C ASP A 31 -18.20 -8.54 10.36
N LYS A 32 -18.30 -9.86 10.58
CA LYS A 32 -17.37 -10.60 11.46
C LYS A 32 -15.98 -10.83 10.84
N GLU A 33 -15.86 -10.74 9.52
CA GLU A 33 -14.61 -10.97 8.78
C GLU A 33 -14.41 -9.85 7.76
N LEU A 34 -13.38 -9.03 7.98
CA LEU A 34 -13.07 -7.85 7.19
C LEU A 34 -11.58 -7.83 6.80
N ALA A 35 -11.31 -7.47 5.56
CA ALA A 35 -9.96 -7.11 5.09
C ALA A 35 -10.02 -5.72 4.43
N VAL A 36 -8.96 -4.93 4.59
CA VAL A 36 -8.88 -3.58 4.05
C VAL A 36 -7.60 -3.44 3.24
N VAL A 37 -7.72 -3.06 1.98
CA VAL A 37 -6.60 -2.82 1.06
C VAL A 37 -6.34 -1.31 0.98
N PHE A 38 -5.09 -0.92 1.17
CA PHE A 38 -4.66 0.48 1.07
C PHE A 38 -3.70 0.69 -0.08
N SER A 39 -3.92 1.78 -0.82
CA SER A 39 -2.92 2.31 -1.76
C SER A 39 -1.85 3.11 -1.01
N ALA A 40 -0.81 3.58 -1.70
CA ALA A 40 0.02 4.67 -1.18
C ALA A 40 -0.82 5.93 -0.91
N TYR A 41 -0.31 6.86 -0.09
CA TYR A 41 -0.95 8.18 0.04
C TYR A 41 -0.99 8.89 -1.31
N HIS A 42 -2.01 9.74 -1.53
CA HIS A 42 -2.15 10.51 -2.77
C HIS A 42 -0.82 11.15 -3.20
N SER A 43 -0.44 11.07 -4.47
CA SER A 43 0.82 11.58 -5.06
C SER A 43 2.14 10.94 -4.59
N VAL A 44 2.13 9.98 -3.64
CA VAL A 44 3.37 9.31 -3.20
C VAL A 44 3.97 8.45 -4.31
N THR A 45 3.16 7.66 -5.01
CA THR A 45 3.65 6.81 -6.12
C THR A 45 4.27 7.66 -7.23
N ASP A 46 3.65 8.79 -7.59
CA ASP A 46 4.19 9.70 -8.61
C ASP A 46 5.54 10.30 -8.18
N LYS A 47 5.70 10.62 -6.89
CA LYS A 47 6.98 11.10 -6.32
C LYS A 47 8.05 10.01 -6.31
N LEU A 48 7.69 8.76 -6.04
CA LEU A 48 8.63 7.64 -6.12
C LEU A 48 9.10 7.42 -7.56
N VAL A 49 8.20 7.50 -8.55
CA VAL A 49 8.56 7.49 -9.97
C VAL A 49 9.51 8.63 -10.30
N ALA A 50 9.17 9.86 -9.93
CA ALA A 50 10.01 11.03 -10.19
C ALA A 50 11.40 10.93 -9.54
N ALA A 51 11.47 10.52 -8.28
CA ALA A 51 12.73 10.32 -7.57
C ALA A 51 13.59 9.24 -8.26
N SER A 52 12.98 8.14 -8.71
CA SER A 52 13.69 7.06 -9.39
C SER A 52 14.32 7.55 -10.70
N HIS A 53 13.60 8.32 -11.51
CA HIS A 53 14.12 8.88 -12.75
C HIS A 53 15.20 9.94 -12.52
N LEU A 54 14.99 10.86 -11.57
CA LEU A 54 16.01 11.85 -11.20
C LEU A 54 17.30 11.18 -10.72
N ALA A 55 17.18 10.14 -9.89
CA ALA A 55 18.34 9.34 -9.47
C ALA A 55 19.03 8.74 -10.70
N ALA A 56 18.30 8.07 -11.60
CA ALA A 56 18.88 7.46 -12.80
C ALA A 56 19.60 8.46 -13.72
N GLU A 57 19.16 9.71 -13.73
CA GLU A 57 19.80 10.82 -14.46
C GLU A 57 21.05 11.38 -13.76
N GLY A 58 21.38 10.90 -12.56
CA GLY A 58 22.44 11.47 -11.71
C GLY A 58 22.07 12.85 -11.16
N ASN A 59 20.78 13.16 -11.04
CA ASN A 59 20.27 14.42 -10.53
C ASN A 59 19.95 14.32 -9.04
N ALA A 60 20.70 15.05 -8.20
CA ALA A 60 20.56 15.02 -6.74
C ALA A 60 19.18 15.51 -6.22
N ASN A 61 18.35 16.13 -7.06
CA ASN A 61 16.99 16.54 -6.70
C ASN A 61 16.05 15.37 -6.34
N TYR A 62 16.46 14.11 -6.58
CA TYR A 62 15.73 12.97 -6.03
C TYR A 62 15.65 13.02 -4.48
N LEU A 63 16.65 13.62 -3.82
CA LEU A 63 16.70 13.78 -2.36
C LEU A 63 15.59 14.69 -1.84
N ASP A 64 15.17 15.70 -2.61
CA ASP A 64 14.06 16.58 -2.23
C ASP A 64 12.73 15.80 -2.22
N ASN A 65 12.51 14.96 -3.24
CA ASN A 65 11.35 14.06 -3.28
C ASN A 65 11.36 13.08 -2.11
N LEU A 66 12.52 12.48 -1.81
CA LEU A 66 12.67 11.56 -0.68
C LEU A 66 12.37 12.25 0.65
N LYS A 67 12.90 13.47 0.86
CA LYS A 67 12.66 14.26 2.07
C LYS A 67 11.19 14.64 2.23
N GLU A 68 10.51 14.97 1.14
CA GLU A 68 9.07 15.25 1.18
C GLU A 68 8.26 14.00 1.55
N LEU A 69 8.61 12.84 0.97
CA LEU A 69 8.00 11.55 1.30
C LEU A 69 8.21 11.21 2.78
N GLU A 70 9.43 11.35 3.30
CA GLU A 70 9.75 11.15 4.72
C GLU A 70 8.90 12.06 5.60
N ASN A 71 8.95 13.37 5.35
CA ASN A 71 8.23 14.36 6.15
C ASN A 71 6.74 14.06 6.22
N ARG A 72 6.14 13.66 5.10
CA ARG A 72 4.72 13.34 5.02
C ARG A 72 4.35 12.11 5.86
N HIS A 73 5.10 11.01 5.73
CA HIS A 73 4.80 9.79 6.48
C HIS A 73 5.03 9.99 7.98
N LEU A 74 6.13 10.66 8.35
CA LEU A 74 6.41 10.96 9.76
C LEU A 74 5.39 11.94 10.36
N ALA A 75 4.91 12.93 9.60
CA ALA A 75 3.91 13.87 10.07
C ALA A 75 2.58 13.16 10.39
N ILE A 76 2.09 12.31 9.47
CA ILE A 76 0.85 11.54 9.68
C ILE A 76 0.97 10.62 10.90
N ALA A 77 2.10 9.88 11.01
CA ALA A 77 2.33 8.99 12.14
C ALA A 77 2.38 9.77 13.48
N LYS A 78 3.07 10.92 13.51
CA LYS A 78 3.14 11.79 14.70
C LYS A 78 1.80 12.42 15.08
N GLU A 79 0.94 12.72 14.11
CA GLU A 79 -0.37 13.30 14.40
C GLU A 79 -1.35 12.23 14.93
N LEU A 80 -1.30 11.01 14.39
CA LEU A 80 -2.36 10.02 14.60
C LEU A 80 -2.06 8.93 15.62
N ILE A 81 -0.79 8.65 15.91
CA ILE A 81 -0.37 7.63 16.88
C ILE A 81 -0.09 8.32 18.22
N SER A 82 -0.51 7.74 19.34
CA SER A 82 -0.20 8.27 20.67
C SER A 82 1.30 8.29 20.96
N VAL A 83 1.78 9.32 21.68
CA VAL A 83 3.22 9.49 22.03
C VAL A 83 3.84 8.23 22.64
N SER A 84 3.07 7.48 23.44
CA SER A 84 3.52 6.23 24.08
C SER A 84 3.83 5.08 23.11
N LYS A 85 3.26 5.11 21.90
CA LYS A 85 3.41 4.08 20.85
C LYS A 85 4.15 4.59 19.61
N GLN A 86 4.39 5.89 19.52
CA GLN A 86 5.05 6.50 18.36
C GLN A 86 6.46 5.97 18.11
N SER A 87 7.28 5.77 19.14
CA SER A 87 8.70 5.46 18.96
C SER A 87 8.94 4.20 18.12
N SER A 88 8.20 3.12 18.36
CA SER A 88 8.34 1.88 17.58
C SER A 88 7.86 2.03 16.13
N ALA A 89 6.73 2.71 15.92
CA ALA A 89 6.17 2.94 14.59
C ALA A 89 7.09 3.83 13.75
N LEU A 90 7.56 4.94 14.33
CA LEU A 90 8.48 5.87 13.67
C LEU A 90 9.84 5.21 13.36
N ALA A 91 10.34 4.35 14.23
CA ALA A 91 11.57 3.61 13.97
C ALA A 91 11.43 2.69 12.73
N ASN A 92 10.31 1.97 12.61
CA ASN A 92 10.07 1.12 11.45
C ASN A 92 9.85 1.92 10.16
N ILE A 93 9.08 3.03 10.23
CA ILE A 93 8.91 3.94 9.09
C ILE A 93 10.27 4.47 8.61
N LYS A 94 11.13 4.92 9.53
CA LYS A 94 12.49 5.38 9.19
C LYS A 94 13.37 4.28 8.62
N PHE A 95 13.29 3.07 9.17
CA PHE A 95 14.02 1.93 8.63
C PHE A 95 13.67 1.68 7.15
N GLN A 96 12.37 1.69 6.81
CA GLN A 96 11.93 1.54 5.43
C GLN A 96 12.33 2.73 4.54
N LEU A 97 12.31 3.95 5.07
CA LEU A 97 12.76 5.14 4.32
C LEU A 97 14.27 5.13 4.04
N ASN A 98 15.07 4.65 4.99
CA ASN A 98 16.52 4.47 4.78
C ASN A 98 16.79 3.39 3.73
N GLU A 99 16.04 2.29 3.75
CA GLU A 99 16.11 1.25 2.72
C GLU A 99 15.79 1.81 1.32
N LEU A 100 14.79 2.69 1.23
CA LEU A 100 14.45 3.41 -0.01
C LEU A 100 15.59 4.36 -0.44
N ASP A 101 16.19 5.09 0.50
CA ASP A 101 17.33 5.98 0.23
C ASP A 101 18.52 5.21 -0.33
N ASP A 102 18.91 4.10 0.31
CA ASP A 102 20.03 3.25 -0.11
C ASP A 102 19.86 2.78 -1.57
N ILE A 103 18.64 2.37 -1.94
CA ILE A 103 18.33 1.91 -3.31
C ILE A 103 18.37 3.07 -4.30
N LEU A 104 17.76 4.21 -3.98
CA LEU A 104 17.80 5.40 -4.83
C LEU A 104 19.24 5.91 -5.00
N HIS A 105 20.05 5.86 -3.95
CA HIS A 105 21.46 6.21 -4.00
C HIS A 105 22.23 5.26 -4.91
N GLY A 106 21.98 3.95 -4.83
CA GLY A 106 22.53 2.97 -5.78
C GLY A 106 22.18 3.29 -7.23
N VAL A 107 20.91 3.61 -7.51
CA VAL A 107 20.46 4.06 -8.84
C VAL A 107 21.18 5.34 -9.27
N PHE A 108 21.39 6.29 -8.36
CA PHE A 108 22.11 7.54 -8.61
C PHE A 108 23.57 7.33 -8.99
N LEU A 109 24.27 6.42 -8.30
CA LEU A 109 25.67 6.13 -8.57
C LEU A 109 25.86 5.40 -9.90
N ILE A 110 24.99 4.45 -10.20
CA ILE A 110 25.09 3.59 -11.40
C ILE A 110 24.49 4.27 -12.64
N LYS A 111 23.53 5.18 -12.45
CA LYS A 111 22.76 5.86 -13.50
C LYS A 111 21.96 4.89 -14.38
N GLU A 112 21.44 3.84 -13.75
CA GLU A 112 20.62 2.82 -14.39
C GLU A 112 19.42 2.47 -13.52
N LEU A 113 18.25 2.38 -14.14
CA LEU A 113 16.99 2.02 -13.48
C LEU A 113 16.32 0.88 -14.24
N SER A 114 16.48 -0.34 -13.74
CA SER A 114 15.74 -1.49 -14.24
C SER A 114 14.27 -1.45 -13.79
N LEU A 115 13.36 -2.08 -14.54
CA LEU A 115 11.95 -2.21 -14.13
C LEU A 115 11.79 -2.96 -12.80
N LYS A 116 12.67 -3.93 -12.53
CA LYS A 116 12.72 -4.64 -11.25
C LYS A 116 13.02 -3.70 -10.09
N THR A 117 14.04 -2.86 -10.26
CA THR A 117 14.41 -1.85 -9.25
C THR A 117 13.29 -0.83 -9.07
N LEU A 118 12.67 -0.39 -10.17
CA LEU A 118 11.53 0.52 -10.12
C LEU A 118 10.36 -0.09 -9.34
N ASP A 119 9.94 -1.32 -9.64
CA ASP A 119 8.86 -2.00 -8.90
C ASP A 119 9.15 -2.08 -7.40
N TYR A 120 10.41 -2.33 -7.03
CA TYR A 120 10.82 -2.34 -5.63
C TYR A 120 10.70 -0.96 -4.98
N ILE A 121 11.19 0.10 -5.64
CA ILE A 121 11.07 1.48 -5.17
C ILE A 121 9.60 1.89 -5.02
N LEU A 122 8.76 1.58 -6.01
CA LEU A 122 7.34 1.93 -5.98
C LEU A 122 6.59 1.26 -4.83
N SER A 123 7.01 0.05 -4.43
CA SER A 123 6.38 -0.69 -3.34
C SER A 123 6.41 0.01 -1.98
N PHE A 124 7.36 0.92 -1.77
CA PHE A 124 7.48 1.63 -0.49
C PHE A 124 6.24 2.49 -0.21
N GLY A 125 5.55 2.98 -1.24
CA GLY A 125 4.34 3.78 -1.06
C GLY A 125 3.26 3.03 -0.27
N GLU A 126 2.89 1.84 -0.74
CA GLU A 126 1.87 1.00 -0.11
C GLU A 126 2.35 0.38 1.19
N ARG A 127 3.62 -0.04 1.26
CA ARG A 127 4.21 -0.61 2.48
C ARG A 127 4.15 0.40 3.63
N LEU A 128 4.58 1.64 3.39
CA LEU A 128 4.60 2.69 4.40
C LEU A 128 3.18 3.11 4.80
N SER A 129 2.27 3.31 3.84
CA SER A 129 0.91 3.75 4.14
C SER A 129 0.12 2.69 4.93
N ALA A 130 0.10 1.45 4.45
CA ALA A 130 -0.65 0.36 5.09
C ALA A 130 -0.06 0.00 6.46
N TYR A 131 1.27 0.02 6.62
CA TYR A 131 1.91 -0.16 7.93
C TYR A 131 1.51 0.95 8.90
N THR A 132 1.64 2.21 8.48
CA THR A 132 1.30 3.36 9.34
C THR A 132 -0.16 3.31 9.79
N ILE A 133 -1.09 2.99 8.88
CA ILE A 133 -2.52 2.87 9.20
C ILE A 133 -2.80 1.69 10.13
N SER A 134 -2.12 0.55 9.94
CA SER A 134 -2.20 -0.61 10.86
C SER A 134 -1.81 -0.22 12.30
N GLU A 135 -0.71 0.52 12.46
CA GLU A 135 -0.25 1.00 13.77
C GLU A 135 -1.24 2.00 14.41
N ILE A 136 -1.81 2.92 13.61
CA ILE A 136 -2.83 3.85 14.09
C ILE A 136 -4.09 3.10 14.58
N LEU A 137 -4.52 2.07 13.84
CA LEU A 137 -5.66 1.23 14.23
C LEU A 137 -5.37 0.48 15.54
N ASN A 138 -4.18 -0.11 15.68
CA ASN A 138 -3.77 -0.81 16.89
C ASN A 138 -3.69 0.12 18.11
N ASP A 139 -3.17 1.35 17.95
CA ASP A 139 -3.16 2.37 19.01
C ASP A 139 -4.58 2.72 19.46
N LYS A 140 -5.52 2.82 18.51
CA LYS A 140 -6.97 3.01 18.74
C LYS A 140 -7.71 1.74 19.18
N LYS A 141 -6.99 0.69 19.58
CA LYS A 141 -7.53 -0.59 20.08
C LYS A 141 -8.38 -1.38 19.09
N ILE A 142 -8.18 -1.15 17.79
CA ILE A 142 -8.77 -1.96 16.72
C ILE A 142 -7.75 -3.03 16.36
N ALA A 143 -7.94 -4.22 16.93
CA ALA A 143 -7.03 -5.35 16.74
C ALA A 143 -6.96 -5.75 15.27
N ASN A 144 -5.78 -5.59 14.67
CA ASN A 144 -5.53 -5.91 13.28
C ASN A 144 -4.11 -6.46 13.08
N ASN A 145 -3.88 -7.07 11.92
CA ASN A 145 -2.55 -7.45 11.47
C ASN A 145 -2.25 -6.72 10.15
N PHE A 146 -1.01 -6.24 10.02
CA PHE A 146 -0.46 -5.81 8.74
C PHE A 146 -0.14 -7.03 7.87
N LEU A 147 -0.58 -7.00 6.62
CA LEU A 147 -0.31 -8.00 5.61
C LEU A 147 0.33 -7.34 4.38
N ASP A 148 1.61 -7.64 4.15
CA ASP A 148 2.24 -7.31 2.88
C ASP A 148 1.77 -8.30 1.80
N ALA A 149 1.04 -7.80 0.79
CA ALA A 149 0.50 -8.60 -0.31
C ALA A 149 1.57 -9.39 -1.06
N ARG A 150 2.84 -8.95 -1.05
CA ARG A 150 3.97 -9.70 -1.63
C ARG A 150 4.12 -11.10 -1.04
N SER A 151 3.70 -11.31 0.20
CA SER A 151 3.76 -12.62 0.87
C SER A 151 2.71 -13.62 0.38
N VAL A 152 1.61 -13.15 -0.24
CA VAL A 152 0.47 -14.00 -0.61
C VAL A 152 0.10 -13.94 -2.10
N ILE A 153 0.35 -12.81 -2.78
CA ILE A 153 0.10 -12.64 -4.21
C ILE A 153 1.39 -12.93 -4.97
N LYS A 154 1.32 -13.96 -5.83
CA LYS A 154 2.43 -14.42 -6.65
C LYS A 154 2.21 -14.11 -8.12
N THR A 155 3.25 -13.63 -8.77
CA THR A 155 3.23 -13.15 -10.17
C THR A 155 4.35 -13.78 -10.99
N ASP A 156 4.29 -13.59 -12.31
CA ASP A 156 5.46 -13.74 -13.17
C ASP A 156 6.47 -12.59 -12.97
N ALA A 157 7.64 -12.71 -13.61
CA ALA A 157 8.69 -11.69 -13.55
C ALA A 157 8.51 -10.55 -14.59
N GLN A 158 7.27 -10.29 -15.04
CA GLN A 158 6.98 -9.17 -15.94
C GLN A 158 6.84 -7.85 -15.14
N PHE A 159 7.96 -7.33 -14.65
CA PHE A 159 7.99 -6.09 -13.84
C PHE A 159 7.27 -4.91 -14.50
N GLY A 160 6.63 -4.08 -13.68
CA GLY A 160 5.80 -2.92 -14.07
C GLY A 160 4.33 -3.24 -14.37
N ASN A 161 4.03 -4.48 -14.78
CA ASN A 161 2.66 -4.93 -15.06
C ASN A 161 2.56 -6.47 -14.95
N ALA A 162 2.94 -7.00 -13.80
CA ALA A 162 3.13 -8.43 -13.61
C ALA A 162 1.80 -9.19 -13.61
N ARG A 163 1.80 -10.38 -14.19
CA ARG A 163 0.59 -11.22 -14.28
C ARG A 163 0.50 -12.14 -13.08
N VAL A 164 -0.69 -12.20 -12.49
CA VAL A 164 -0.95 -13.01 -11.28
C VAL A 164 -0.98 -14.49 -11.63
N LEU A 165 -0.22 -15.28 -10.87
CA LEU A 165 -0.26 -16.74 -10.86
C LEU A 165 -1.39 -17.17 -9.90
N PHE A 166 -2.62 -17.23 -10.42
CA PHE A 166 -3.83 -17.39 -9.60
C PHE A 166 -3.87 -18.68 -8.78
N ASP A 167 -3.44 -19.81 -9.34
CA ASP A 167 -3.49 -21.10 -8.61
C ASP A 167 -2.66 -21.06 -7.32
N LEU A 168 -1.46 -20.48 -7.39
CA LEU A 168 -0.57 -20.32 -6.24
C LEU A 168 -1.07 -19.23 -5.29
N THR A 169 -1.47 -18.08 -5.86
CA THR A 169 -1.98 -16.94 -5.11
C THR A 169 -3.21 -17.30 -4.29
N ASN A 170 -4.19 -17.98 -4.90
CA ASN A 170 -5.42 -18.38 -4.21
C ASN A 170 -5.13 -19.32 -3.04
N LYS A 171 -4.25 -20.31 -3.23
CA LYS A 171 -3.82 -21.23 -2.15
C LYS A 171 -3.14 -20.48 -1.01
N ASN A 172 -2.25 -19.54 -1.32
CA ASN A 172 -1.54 -18.74 -0.30
C ASN A 172 -2.50 -17.85 0.49
N ILE A 173 -3.39 -17.15 -0.20
CA ILE A 173 -4.41 -16.30 0.43
C ILE A 173 -5.31 -17.14 1.34
N GLN A 174 -5.88 -18.24 0.83
CA GLN A 174 -6.74 -19.12 1.62
C GLN A 174 -6.03 -19.67 2.86
N LYS A 175 -4.78 -20.14 2.71
CA LYS A 175 -3.96 -20.62 3.83
C LYS A 175 -3.71 -19.52 4.87
N TYR A 176 -3.35 -18.31 4.43
CA TYR A 176 -3.08 -17.19 5.33
C TYR A 176 -4.32 -16.79 6.13
N PHE A 177 -5.46 -16.59 5.46
CA PHE A 177 -6.72 -16.16 6.08
C PHE A 177 -7.42 -17.29 6.87
N ALA A 178 -7.07 -18.55 6.63
CA ALA A 178 -7.46 -19.66 7.51
C ALA A 178 -6.79 -19.54 8.88
N ALA A 179 -5.50 -19.15 8.92
CA ALA A 179 -4.72 -19.00 10.15
C ALA A 179 -4.91 -17.63 10.85
N ASN A 180 -5.28 -16.58 10.10
CA ASN A 180 -5.38 -15.22 10.61
C ASN A 180 -6.82 -14.69 10.51
N LYS A 181 -7.49 -14.59 11.67
CA LYS A 181 -8.91 -14.17 11.75
C LYS A 181 -9.12 -12.71 12.14
N LYS A 182 -8.07 -12.00 12.55
CA LYS A 182 -8.14 -10.56 12.84
C LYS A 182 -8.40 -9.78 11.56
N LEU A 183 -8.81 -8.52 11.70
CA LEU A 183 -8.80 -7.55 10.60
C LEU A 183 -7.43 -7.54 9.92
N GLN A 184 -7.40 -7.69 8.60
CA GLN A 184 -6.17 -7.60 7.81
C GLN A 184 -6.06 -6.24 7.14
N ILE A 185 -4.93 -5.56 7.34
CA ILE A 185 -4.57 -4.31 6.68
C ILE A 185 -3.53 -4.62 5.62
N VAL A 186 -3.97 -4.62 4.36
CA VAL A 186 -3.25 -5.21 3.24
C VAL A 186 -2.67 -4.12 2.34
N THR A 187 -1.42 -4.28 1.90
CA THR A 187 -0.86 -3.43 0.83
C THR A 187 -1.60 -3.70 -0.49
N GLY A 188 -2.03 -2.64 -1.18
CA GLY A 188 -2.50 -2.73 -2.57
C GLY A 188 -1.34 -2.77 -3.57
N TYR A 189 -1.63 -2.86 -4.87
CA TYR A 189 -0.72 -2.61 -6.01
C TYR A 189 0.50 -3.55 -6.16
N ILE A 190 1.02 -4.12 -5.07
CA ILE A 190 2.28 -4.87 -5.04
C ILE A 190 2.05 -6.36 -4.82
N ALA A 191 2.97 -7.14 -5.39
CA ALA A 191 3.01 -8.59 -5.34
C ALA A 191 4.48 -9.05 -5.40
N SER A 192 4.73 -10.36 -5.46
CA SER A 192 6.08 -10.84 -5.72
C SER A 192 6.14 -12.03 -6.66
N THR A 193 7.30 -12.23 -7.27
CA THR A 193 7.60 -13.47 -7.99
C THR A 193 7.66 -14.66 -7.03
N ILE A 194 7.81 -15.87 -7.59
CA ILE A 194 8.01 -17.09 -6.80
C ILE A 194 9.31 -16.99 -5.97
N GLU A 195 10.31 -16.31 -6.51
CA GLU A 195 11.62 -16.02 -5.90
C GLU A 195 11.55 -14.87 -4.88
N ASN A 196 10.37 -14.30 -4.65
CA ASN A 196 10.08 -13.18 -3.75
C ASN A 196 10.65 -11.83 -4.21
N GLU A 197 10.89 -11.66 -5.50
CA GLU A 197 11.24 -10.36 -6.07
C GLU A 197 9.99 -9.50 -6.15
N THR A 198 10.09 -8.23 -5.77
CA THR A 198 8.92 -7.33 -5.75
C THR A 198 8.47 -7.01 -7.16
N THR A 199 7.17 -7.13 -7.40
CA THR A 199 6.51 -6.77 -8.66
C THR A 199 5.34 -5.83 -8.40
N THR A 200 4.97 -5.04 -9.41
CA THR A 200 3.75 -4.24 -9.38
C THR A 200 2.69 -4.80 -10.33
N LEU A 201 1.41 -4.61 -9.97
CA LEU A 201 0.25 -5.12 -10.72
C LEU A 201 -0.24 -4.14 -11.80
N GLY A 202 0.54 -3.11 -12.12
CA GLY A 202 0.17 -2.08 -13.08
C GLY A 202 -0.93 -1.12 -12.61
N ARG A 203 -1.49 -0.35 -13.56
CA ARG A 203 -2.45 0.72 -13.29
C ARG A 203 -3.73 0.19 -12.66
N GLY A 204 -4.18 0.82 -11.58
CA GLY A 204 -5.34 0.34 -10.81
C GLY A 204 -5.04 -0.89 -9.95
N GLY A 205 -3.77 -1.24 -9.75
CA GLY A 205 -3.36 -2.46 -9.08
C GLY A 205 -3.92 -2.63 -7.67
N SER A 206 -4.20 -1.56 -6.92
CA SER A 206 -4.84 -1.68 -5.59
C SER A 206 -6.29 -2.18 -5.65
N ASP A 207 -7.07 -1.76 -6.67
CA ASP A 207 -8.42 -2.30 -6.89
C ASP A 207 -8.34 -3.77 -7.33
N PHE A 208 -7.31 -4.09 -8.13
CA PHE A 208 -7.04 -5.47 -8.53
C PHE A 208 -6.62 -6.34 -7.36
N THR A 209 -5.79 -5.85 -6.43
CA THR A 209 -5.44 -6.55 -5.18
C THR A 209 -6.69 -6.91 -4.37
N ALA A 210 -7.61 -5.97 -4.19
CA ALA A 210 -8.88 -6.22 -3.50
C ALA A 210 -9.72 -7.29 -4.22
N SER A 211 -9.76 -7.23 -5.55
CA SER A 211 -10.44 -8.21 -6.40
C SER A 211 -9.84 -9.61 -6.29
N ILE A 212 -8.50 -9.73 -6.30
CA ILE A 212 -7.78 -11.00 -6.15
C ILE A 212 -8.10 -11.65 -4.80
N ILE A 213 -7.99 -10.89 -3.70
CA ILE A 213 -8.26 -11.40 -2.36
C ILE A 213 -9.74 -11.77 -2.20
N GLY A 214 -10.64 -10.94 -2.74
CA GLY A 214 -12.08 -11.19 -2.68
C GLY A 214 -12.47 -12.45 -3.43
N ALA A 215 -11.96 -12.64 -4.64
CA ALA A 215 -12.18 -13.86 -5.43
C ALA A 215 -11.63 -15.09 -4.72
N ALA A 216 -10.39 -15.05 -4.20
CA ALA A 216 -9.76 -16.18 -3.53
C ALA A 216 -10.51 -16.65 -2.27
N LEU A 217 -11.21 -15.74 -1.59
CA LEU A 217 -11.92 -15.99 -0.34
C LEU A 217 -13.45 -16.06 -0.50
N ASN A 218 -13.96 -16.02 -1.73
CA ASN A 218 -15.40 -15.92 -2.02
C ASN A 218 -16.07 -14.81 -1.18
N ALA A 219 -15.46 -13.63 -1.17
CA ALA A 219 -15.99 -12.49 -0.43
C ALA A 219 -17.38 -12.13 -0.93
N LYS A 220 -18.27 -11.74 0.00
CA LYS A 220 -19.65 -11.38 -0.33
C LYS A 220 -19.73 -10.07 -1.12
N GLU A 221 -18.79 -9.18 -0.86
CA GLU A 221 -18.76 -7.82 -1.38
C GLU A 221 -17.32 -7.28 -1.33
N ILE A 222 -17.01 -6.45 -2.34
CA ILE A 222 -15.79 -5.64 -2.41
C ILE A 222 -16.24 -4.19 -2.59
N GLU A 223 -15.97 -3.34 -1.60
CA GLU A 223 -16.26 -1.91 -1.69
C GLU A 223 -15.01 -1.13 -2.09
N ILE A 224 -15.12 -0.37 -3.18
CA ILE A 224 -14.07 0.53 -3.65
C ILE A 224 -14.40 1.95 -3.20
N TRP A 225 -13.66 2.44 -2.21
CA TRP A 225 -13.80 3.79 -1.67
C TRP A 225 -12.87 4.76 -2.40
N THR A 226 -13.49 5.76 -3.03
CA THR A 226 -12.82 6.80 -3.83
C THR A 226 -13.40 8.18 -3.50
N ASP A 227 -12.89 9.21 -4.15
CA ASP A 227 -13.28 10.63 -4.01
C ASP A 227 -14.43 11.09 -4.92
N VAL A 228 -15.11 10.16 -5.57
CA VAL A 228 -16.30 10.39 -6.41
C VAL A 228 -17.42 9.45 -5.99
N ASP A 229 -18.68 9.87 -6.22
CA ASP A 229 -19.89 9.11 -5.86
C ASP A 229 -20.15 7.95 -6.84
N GLY A 230 -19.21 7.01 -6.88
CA GLY A 230 -19.27 5.83 -7.73
C GLY A 230 -18.88 6.09 -9.19
N VAL A 231 -19.39 5.25 -10.08
CA VAL A 231 -19.14 5.38 -11.53
C VAL A 231 -20.13 6.39 -12.10
N LEU A 232 -19.60 7.50 -12.60
CA LEU A 232 -20.38 8.57 -13.21
C LEU A 232 -20.46 8.38 -14.74
N THR A 233 -21.39 9.09 -15.37
CA THR A 233 -21.63 9.03 -16.84
C THR A 233 -20.44 9.53 -17.66
N ALA A 234 -19.61 10.42 -17.09
CA ALA A 234 -18.37 10.92 -17.66
C ALA A 234 -17.39 11.30 -16.53
N ASN A 235 -16.16 11.68 -16.89
CA ASN A 235 -15.20 12.15 -15.90
C ASN A 235 -15.66 13.51 -15.33
N PRO A 236 -15.96 13.62 -14.03
CA PRO A 236 -16.52 14.83 -13.42
C PRO A 236 -15.54 16.02 -13.39
N GLN A 237 -14.25 15.79 -13.66
CA GLN A 237 -13.25 16.86 -13.77
C GLN A 237 -13.10 17.42 -15.19
N LYS A 238 -13.79 16.82 -16.17
CA LYS A 238 -13.67 17.19 -17.60
C LYS A 238 -14.97 17.67 -18.22
N VAL A 239 -16.09 17.54 -17.50
CA VAL A 239 -17.44 17.88 -17.97
C VAL A 239 -18.07 18.85 -16.99
#